data_AF-K9UAX7-F1
#
_entry.id   AF-K9UAX7-F1
#
_cell.length_a   1.000
_cell.length_b   1.000
_cell.length_c   1.000
_cell.angle_alpha   90.00
_cell.angle_beta   90.00
_cell.angle_gamma   90.00
#
_symmetry.space_group_name_H-M   'P 1'
#
loop_
_entity.id
_entity.type
_entity.pdbx_description
1 polymer ?
#
loop_
_entity_poly.entity_id
_entity_poly.type
_entity_poly.pdbx_seq_one_letter_code
_entity_poly.pdbx_strand_id
1 'polypeptide(L)'
;MSPKISVLAGLIGIAATMPLVQPSAVAKTSVEIGETARAITVLITEPNSIGSGVILQRQGDVYTVLTAAHVVRNKVDYKITTSDDRQYSAISSSIKPAPGSVDLAIVKFKANAKYPTAKLGNSRSLKSGMDLYVAGFPAATRVLTKSIFVFREGKVSANSQKTFEAGYSLVYSNDTLPGMSGGAVLNERAEVVAIHGRGDRERLGDNSLGGKTGFNVGIPIDRFIAIASNMGVPISQPAAVTIAQSASSPADDYVASAAQKYNNRDYRGALADYDRAIALKPKDAIAYNYRGVLKVKIQDFEGGLADYNRAIQFDANYGEAYSNRGNLKAHKLQDLPGAMADYDLAIELSPKYAPAYSNRGLLKVKNRDIVGGLADYNLAIQQDPMEATYYSYRAFLKILRGDRQGALTDFTRSIELNPNNASVYAKRADLRFFTLKDRAGGLADLQQSAKLYQQQSNAEQYQKTIVRIGQWQKLNKKTGS
;
A
#
# COMPACT_ATOMS: atom_id res chain seq x y z
N MET A 1 5.82 -29.38 88.31
CA MET A 1 6.78 -28.54 87.58
C MET A 1 7.44 -29.37 86.48
N SER A 2 7.62 -28.77 85.30
CA SER A 2 8.51 -29.17 84.18
C SER A 2 8.00 -30.23 83.17
N PRO A 3 8.37 -30.11 81.87
CA PRO A 3 7.42 -30.20 80.76
C PRO A 3 7.49 -31.50 79.94
N LYS A 4 6.40 -31.79 79.21
CA LYS A 4 6.29 -32.89 78.22
C LYS A 4 7.01 -32.52 76.92
N ILE A 5 7.86 -33.42 76.44
CA ILE A 5 8.50 -33.36 75.11
C ILE A 5 7.66 -34.21 74.14
N SER A 6 7.08 -33.57 73.12
CA SER A 6 6.51 -34.23 71.94
C SER A 6 7.46 -34.00 70.76
N VAL A 7 7.93 -35.08 70.14
CA VAL A 7 8.78 -35.04 68.94
C VAL A 7 7.87 -34.84 67.71
N LEU A 8 8.04 -33.72 67.02
CA LEU A 8 7.35 -33.42 65.76
C LEU A 8 8.34 -33.67 64.60
N ALA A 9 8.01 -34.60 63.71
CA ALA A 9 8.77 -34.86 62.49
C ALA A 9 8.52 -33.73 61.47
N GLY A 10 9.57 -32.98 61.13
CA GLY A 10 9.52 -31.95 60.10
C GLY A 10 9.73 -32.54 58.70
N LEU A 11 8.73 -32.41 57.84
CA LEU A 11 8.86 -32.58 56.39
C LEU A 11 9.15 -31.20 55.78
N ILE A 12 10.40 -30.97 55.35
CA ILE A 12 10.80 -29.78 54.59
C ILE A 12 10.36 -30.01 53.13
N GLY A 13 9.21 -29.45 52.76
CA GLY A 13 8.78 -29.36 51.37
C GLY A 13 9.44 -28.16 50.70
N ILE A 14 10.42 -28.41 49.83
CA ILE A 14 11.01 -27.37 48.98
C ILE A 14 10.05 -27.12 47.82
N ALA A 15 9.31 -26.00 47.85
CA ALA A 15 8.51 -25.55 46.73
C ALA A 15 9.43 -24.98 45.64
N ALA A 16 9.75 -25.79 44.62
CA ALA A 16 10.40 -25.32 43.42
C ALA A 16 9.41 -24.48 42.60
N THR A 17 9.49 -23.15 42.69
CA THR A 17 8.78 -22.26 41.77
C THR A 17 9.48 -22.32 40.41
N MET A 18 8.99 -23.17 39.51
CA MET A 18 9.38 -23.08 38.10
C MET A 18 8.72 -21.83 37.50
N PRO A 19 9.49 -20.87 36.95
CA PRO A 19 8.89 -19.76 36.23
C PRO A 19 8.16 -20.33 35.01
N LEU A 20 6.86 -20.05 34.90
CA LEU A 20 6.12 -20.26 33.66
C LEU A 20 6.75 -19.38 32.58
N VAL A 21 7.62 -19.97 31.77
CA VAL A 21 8.04 -19.36 30.50
C VAL A 21 6.82 -19.43 29.58
N GLN A 22 6.06 -18.35 29.50
CA GLN A 22 5.02 -18.23 28.48
C GLN A 22 5.72 -18.27 27.11
N PRO A 23 5.31 -19.16 26.18
CA PRO A 23 5.87 -19.17 24.85
C PRO A 23 5.59 -17.81 24.22
N SER A 24 6.65 -17.03 24.00
CA SER A 24 6.55 -15.79 23.24
C SER A 24 6.14 -16.17 21.83
N ALA A 25 4.95 -15.76 21.39
CA ALA A 25 4.47 -16.02 20.04
C ALA A 25 5.49 -15.47 19.04
N VAL A 26 6.15 -16.37 18.31
CA VAL A 26 7.18 -16.03 17.32
C VAL A 26 6.53 -15.21 16.20
N ALA A 27 7.14 -14.09 15.83
CA ALA A 27 6.71 -13.28 14.70
C ALA A 27 6.73 -14.11 13.42
N LYS A 28 5.68 -13.98 12.59
CA LYS A 28 5.60 -14.70 11.32
C LYS A 28 6.53 -14.08 10.28
N THR A 29 6.98 -14.91 9.34
CA THR A 29 7.65 -14.42 8.13
C THR A 29 6.65 -13.66 7.25
N SER A 30 7.16 -12.74 6.43
CA SER A 30 6.33 -11.99 5.46
C SER A 30 5.57 -12.92 4.50
N VAL A 31 6.17 -14.07 4.14
CA VAL A 31 5.53 -15.09 3.29
C VAL A 31 4.29 -15.66 3.98
N GLU A 32 4.40 -16.10 5.23
CA GLU A 32 3.27 -16.65 6.00
C GLU A 32 2.17 -15.61 6.24
N ILE A 33 2.55 -14.34 6.44
CA ILE A 33 1.59 -13.24 6.57
C ILE A 33 0.87 -13.01 5.23
N GLY A 34 1.60 -13.01 4.11
CA GLY A 34 1.05 -12.86 2.76
C GLY A 34 0.11 -14.00 2.37
N GLU A 35 0.43 -15.25 2.72
CA GLU A 35 -0.45 -16.41 2.54
C GLU A 35 -1.73 -16.29 3.36
N THR A 36 -1.60 -15.89 4.64
CA THR A 36 -2.76 -15.64 5.50
C THR A 36 -3.64 -14.53 4.91
N ALA A 37 -3.02 -13.42 4.50
CA ALA A 37 -3.70 -12.28 3.92
C ALA A 37 -4.44 -12.64 2.62
N ARG A 38 -3.82 -13.44 1.76
CA ARG A 38 -4.46 -13.96 0.53
C ARG A 38 -5.68 -14.82 0.84
N ALA A 39 -5.58 -15.70 1.81
CA ALA A 39 -6.64 -16.65 2.14
C ALA A 39 -7.88 -15.99 2.74
N ILE A 40 -7.73 -14.87 3.46
CA ILE A 40 -8.82 -14.16 4.14
C ILE A 40 -9.39 -12.97 3.34
N THR A 41 -8.68 -12.50 2.30
CA THR A 41 -9.09 -11.32 1.51
C THR A 41 -9.86 -11.76 0.27
N VAL A 42 -11.02 -11.12 0.04
CA VAL A 42 -11.85 -11.34 -1.15
C VAL A 42 -11.84 -10.12 -2.05
N LEU A 43 -12.00 -10.36 -3.35
CA LEU A 43 -12.31 -9.32 -4.33
C LEU A 43 -13.83 -9.08 -4.32
N ILE A 44 -14.25 -7.83 -4.22
CA ILE A 44 -15.65 -7.41 -4.36
C ILE A 44 -15.77 -6.64 -5.66
N THR A 45 -16.68 -7.04 -6.55
CA THR A 45 -16.90 -6.34 -7.82
C THR A 45 -18.35 -5.95 -8.02
N GLU A 46 -18.55 -4.78 -8.59
CA GLU A 46 -19.75 -4.35 -9.29
C GLU A 46 -19.37 -3.98 -10.75
N PRO A 47 -20.31 -3.70 -11.67
CA PRO A 47 -19.99 -3.54 -13.10
C PRO A 47 -18.87 -2.56 -13.44
N ASN A 48 -18.70 -1.47 -12.65
CA ASN A 48 -17.76 -0.40 -12.95
C ASN A 48 -16.76 -0.11 -11.83
N SER A 49 -16.81 -0.86 -10.74
CA SER A 49 -15.96 -0.63 -9.58
C SER A 49 -15.58 -1.94 -8.94
N ILE A 50 -14.42 -1.94 -8.30
CA ILE A 50 -14.02 -3.03 -7.45
C ILE A 50 -13.62 -2.50 -6.09
N GLY A 51 -13.57 -3.41 -5.14
CA GLY A 51 -12.88 -3.24 -3.88
C GLY A 51 -12.44 -4.58 -3.35
N SER A 52 -12.02 -4.57 -2.10
CA SER A 52 -11.60 -5.74 -1.37
C SER A 52 -12.48 -5.93 -0.14
N GLY A 53 -12.45 -7.10 0.46
CA GLY A 53 -13.08 -7.37 1.74
C GLY A 53 -12.32 -8.43 2.51
N VAL A 54 -12.63 -8.56 3.80
CA VAL A 54 -11.98 -9.50 4.72
C VAL A 54 -13.03 -10.46 5.27
N ILE A 55 -12.82 -11.78 5.10
CA ILE A 55 -13.69 -12.82 5.65
C ILE A 55 -13.53 -12.85 7.18
N LEU A 56 -14.55 -12.47 7.92
CA LEU A 56 -14.50 -12.37 9.38
C LEU A 56 -14.98 -13.62 10.11
N GLN A 57 -16.10 -14.19 9.66
CA GLN A 57 -16.76 -15.30 10.34
C GLN A 57 -17.53 -16.15 9.34
N ARG A 58 -17.82 -17.37 9.75
CA ARG A 58 -18.65 -18.33 9.02
C ARG A 58 -19.72 -18.91 9.94
N GLN A 59 -20.97 -18.89 9.52
CA GLN A 59 -22.11 -19.52 10.20
C GLN A 59 -22.78 -20.48 9.21
N GLY A 60 -22.63 -21.78 9.43
CA GLY A 60 -23.03 -22.77 8.42
C GLY A 60 -22.26 -22.59 7.12
N ASP A 61 -22.97 -22.32 6.02
CA ASP A 61 -22.40 -22.00 4.71
C ASP A 61 -22.36 -20.50 4.39
N VAL A 62 -22.78 -19.64 5.33
CA VAL A 62 -22.79 -18.19 5.15
C VAL A 62 -21.54 -17.57 5.75
N TYR A 63 -20.80 -16.83 4.92
CA TYR A 63 -19.64 -16.05 5.31
C TYR A 63 -20.01 -14.58 5.48
N THR A 64 -19.44 -13.93 6.49
CA THR A 64 -19.52 -12.46 6.66
C THR A 64 -18.19 -11.83 6.28
N VAL A 65 -18.24 -10.83 5.41
CA VAL A 65 -17.10 -10.07 4.92
C VAL A 65 -17.21 -8.64 5.45
N LEU A 66 -16.11 -8.11 5.98
CA LEU A 66 -15.97 -6.69 6.32
C LEU A 66 -15.24 -5.97 5.20
N THR A 67 -15.72 -4.79 4.82
CA THR A 67 -15.13 -3.96 3.76
C THR A 67 -15.34 -2.48 4.07
N ALA A 68 -14.78 -1.59 3.25
CA ALA A 68 -15.09 -0.17 3.32
C ALA A 68 -16.51 0.09 2.78
N ALA A 69 -17.27 0.99 3.39
CA ALA A 69 -18.67 1.22 3.00
C ALA A 69 -18.79 1.68 1.55
N HIS A 70 -17.86 2.52 1.07
CA HIS A 70 -17.85 3.00 -0.30
C HIS A 70 -17.61 1.91 -1.37
N VAL A 71 -17.15 0.72 -0.97
CA VAL A 71 -16.99 -0.44 -1.89
C VAL A 71 -18.34 -1.07 -2.22
N VAL A 72 -19.31 -1.02 -1.29
CA VAL A 72 -20.62 -1.69 -1.40
C VAL A 72 -21.80 -0.71 -1.26
N ARG A 73 -21.60 0.56 -1.60
CA ARG A 73 -22.60 1.62 -1.39
C ARG A 73 -23.69 1.70 -2.47
N ASN A 74 -23.47 1.11 -3.64
CA ASN A 74 -24.39 1.20 -4.75
C ASN A 74 -25.45 0.09 -4.64
N LYS A 75 -26.66 0.34 -5.15
CA LYS A 75 -27.75 -0.64 -5.15
C LYS A 75 -27.65 -1.55 -6.37
N VAL A 76 -26.62 -2.39 -6.39
CA VAL A 76 -26.31 -3.30 -7.50
C VAL A 76 -25.99 -4.71 -6.99
N ASP A 77 -25.99 -5.68 -7.89
CA ASP A 77 -25.59 -7.04 -7.56
C ASP A 77 -24.07 -7.13 -7.49
N TYR A 78 -23.55 -7.31 -6.28
CA TYR A 78 -22.12 -7.51 -6.05
C TYR A 78 -21.73 -8.98 -6.24
N LYS A 79 -20.53 -9.18 -6.78
CA LYS A 79 -19.85 -10.48 -6.78
C LYS A 79 -18.69 -10.48 -5.80
N ILE A 80 -18.48 -11.62 -5.15
CA ILE A 80 -17.38 -11.87 -4.24
C ILE A 80 -16.54 -13.00 -4.82
N THR A 81 -15.26 -12.73 -5.09
CA THR A 81 -14.30 -13.72 -5.57
C THR A 81 -13.31 -14.07 -4.46
N THR A 82 -13.18 -15.37 -4.17
CA THR A 82 -12.33 -15.92 -3.09
C THR A 82 -10.93 -16.26 -3.58
N SER A 83 -10.04 -16.65 -2.66
CA SER A 83 -8.62 -16.91 -2.92
C SER A 83 -8.32 -18.05 -3.90
N ASP A 84 -9.32 -18.89 -4.19
CA ASP A 84 -9.31 -19.97 -5.17
C ASP A 84 -10.02 -19.59 -6.48
N ASP A 85 -10.20 -18.28 -6.73
CA ASP A 85 -10.85 -17.69 -7.91
C ASP A 85 -12.33 -18.08 -8.10
N ARG A 86 -12.98 -18.69 -7.10
CA ARG A 86 -14.42 -18.97 -7.15
C ARG A 86 -15.22 -17.70 -6.90
N GLN A 87 -16.27 -17.51 -7.69
CA GLN A 87 -17.13 -16.34 -7.62
C GLN A 87 -18.50 -16.69 -7.01
N TYR A 88 -18.96 -15.85 -6.09
CA TYR A 88 -20.22 -15.96 -5.39
C TYR A 88 -21.02 -14.66 -5.55
N SER A 89 -22.35 -14.75 -5.58
CA SER A 89 -23.20 -13.56 -5.45
C SER A 89 -23.22 -13.12 -3.99
N ALA A 90 -23.05 -11.82 -3.75
CA ALA A 90 -23.36 -11.24 -2.46
C ALA A 90 -24.86 -11.39 -2.17
N ILE A 91 -25.21 -11.57 -0.90
CA ILE A 91 -26.60 -11.52 -0.44
C ILE A 91 -26.95 -10.04 -0.28
N SER A 92 -27.60 -9.44 -1.27
CA SER A 92 -27.83 -7.99 -1.33
C SER A 92 -28.56 -7.44 -0.09
N SER A 93 -29.49 -8.21 0.50
CA SER A 93 -30.19 -7.84 1.74
C SER A 93 -29.32 -7.88 3.01
N SER A 94 -28.13 -8.46 2.94
CA SER A 94 -27.19 -8.53 4.05
C SER A 94 -26.22 -7.36 4.12
N ILE A 95 -26.18 -6.51 3.07
CA ILE A 95 -25.28 -5.35 3.02
C ILE A 95 -25.75 -4.37 4.08
N LYS A 96 -24.88 -4.12 5.07
CA LYS A 96 -25.19 -3.23 6.20
C LYS A 96 -24.02 -2.28 6.43
N PRO A 97 -24.16 -0.97 6.15
CA PRO A 97 -23.15 0.01 6.51
C PRO A 97 -23.07 0.17 8.03
N ALA A 98 -21.90 0.55 8.51
CA ALA A 98 -21.67 0.88 9.90
C ALA A 98 -22.44 2.16 10.29
N PRO A 99 -22.93 2.25 11.55
CA PRO A 99 -23.51 3.47 12.07
C PRO A 99 -22.47 4.60 12.23
N GLY A 100 -22.94 5.84 12.40
CA GLY A 100 -22.08 6.96 12.83
C GLY A 100 -21.10 7.46 11.76
N SER A 101 -21.48 7.38 10.48
CA SER A 101 -20.66 7.82 9.34
C SER A 101 -19.33 7.09 9.16
N VAL A 102 -19.08 5.99 9.88
CA VAL A 102 -17.88 5.16 9.71
C VAL A 102 -17.94 4.48 8.34
N ASP A 103 -16.86 4.58 7.56
CA ASP A 103 -16.78 4.02 6.20
C ASP A 103 -16.44 2.52 6.22
N LEU A 104 -17.23 1.76 6.99
CA LEU A 104 -17.22 0.31 7.04
C LEU A 104 -18.59 -0.23 6.66
N ALA A 105 -18.61 -1.42 6.07
CA ALA A 105 -19.83 -2.17 5.84
C ALA A 105 -19.55 -3.67 5.96
N ILE A 106 -20.60 -4.42 6.29
CA ILE A 106 -20.58 -5.87 6.16
C ILE A 106 -21.37 -6.29 4.91
N VAL A 107 -20.96 -7.41 4.32
CA VAL A 107 -21.68 -8.11 3.26
C VAL A 107 -21.54 -9.61 3.48
N LYS A 108 -22.58 -10.39 3.19
CA LYS A 108 -22.55 -11.85 3.32
C LYS A 108 -22.61 -12.54 1.96
N PHE A 109 -22.04 -13.74 1.88
CA PHE A 109 -22.22 -14.65 0.75
C PHE A 109 -22.32 -16.09 1.24
N LYS A 110 -22.88 -16.97 0.41
CA LYS A 110 -23.02 -18.40 0.71
C LYS A 110 -22.02 -19.21 -0.10
N ALA A 111 -21.27 -20.08 0.55
CA ALA A 111 -20.31 -20.98 -0.09
C ALA A 111 -20.21 -22.32 0.64
N ASN A 112 -20.22 -23.40 -0.15
CA ASN A 112 -20.02 -24.77 0.36
C ASN A 112 -18.54 -25.06 0.66
N ALA A 113 -17.64 -24.36 -0.04
CA ALA A 113 -16.20 -24.42 0.21
C ALA A 113 -15.84 -23.82 1.57
N LYS A 114 -14.75 -24.32 2.16
CA LYS A 114 -14.23 -23.84 3.45
C LYS A 114 -13.12 -22.81 3.22
N TYR A 115 -13.35 -21.57 3.65
CA TYR A 115 -12.37 -20.49 3.62
C TYR A 115 -11.92 -20.12 5.03
N PRO A 116 -10.64 -19.80 5.25
CA PRO A 116 -10.17 -19.27 6.52
C PRO A 116 -10.88 -17.98 6.89
N THR A 117 -11.01 -17.74 8.20
CA THR A 117 -11.54 -16.49 8.75
C THR A 117 -10.40 -15.71 9.38
N ALA A 118 -10.49 -14.38 9.30
CA ALA A 118 -9.51 -13.47 9.85
C ALA A 118 -9.45 -13.59 11.38
N LYS A 119 -8.23 -13.68 11.91
CA LYS A 119 -7.99 -13.40 13.33
C LYS A 119 -7.94 -11.87 13.49
N LEU A 120 -8.72 -11.34 14.43
CA LEU A 120 -8.70 -9.91 14.72
C LEU A 120 -7.61 -9.61 15.76
N GLY A 121 -6.76 -8.65 15.44
CA GLY A 121 -5.73 -8.15 16.35
C GLY A 121 -6.24 -7.01 17.21
N ASN A 122 -5.34 -6.44 17.99
CA ASN A 122 -5.58 -5.23 18.76
C ASN A 122 -4.95 -4.04 18.02
N SER A 123 -5.76 -3.11 17.53
CA SER A 123 -5.25 -1.93 16.81
C SER A 123 -4.70 -0.86 17.75
N ARG A 124 -5.10 -0.84 19.02
CA ARG A 124 -4.57 0.09 20.04
C ARG A 124 -3.14 -0.21 20.45
N SER A 125 -2.62 -1.41 20.18
CA SER A 125 -1.22 -1.76 20.47
C SER A 125 -0.25 -1.27 19.40
N LEU A 126 -0.75 -0.84 18.24
CA LEU A 126 0.08 -0.34 17.15
C LEU A 126 0.74 0.99 17.54
N LYS A 127 2.06 1.04 17.39
CA LYS A 127 2.90 2.22 17.60
C LYS A 127 3.64 2.56 16.33
N SER A 128 3.96 3.84 16.18
CA SER A 128 4.80 4.35 15.10
C SER A 128 6.10 3.53 14.95
N GLY A 129 6.45 3.16 13.72
CA GLY A 129 7.62 2.34 13.37
C GLY A 129 7.38 0.82 13.33
N MET A 130 6.27 0.32 13.90
CA MET A 130 5.91 -1.11 13.83
C MET A 130 5.60 -1.54 12.41
N ASP A 131 5.95 -2.78 12.06
CA ASP A 131 5.65 -3.35 10.75
C ASP A 131 4.15 -3.56 10.56
N LEU A 132 3.70 -3.29 9.34
CA LEU A 132 2.31 -3.35 8.94
C LEU A 132 2.20 -3.85 7.50
N TYR A 133 1.20 -4.68 7.22
CA TYR A 133 1.04 -5.33 5.94
C TYR A 133 -0.33 -5.03 5.36
N VAL A 134 -0.40 -4.61 4.10
CA VAL A 134 -1.68 -4.29 3.44
C VAL A 134 -1.91 -5.26 2.30
N ALA A 135 -3.10 -5.83 2.27
CA ALA A 135 -3.52 -6.80 1.27
C ALA A 135 -4.83 -6.38 0.64
N GLY A 136 -4.95 -6.56 -0.68
CA GLY A 136 -6.14 -6.18 -1.41
C GLY A 136 -6.02 -6.40 -2.91
N PHE A 137 -7.08 -6.04 -3.58
CA PHE A 137 -7.27 -6.21 -5.01
C PHE A 137 -7.27 -4.83 -5.67
N PRO A 138 -6.23 -4.46 -6.41
CA PRO A 138 -6.21 -3.21 -7.16
C PRO A 138 -7.19 -3.28 -8.32
N ALA A 139 -7.70 -2.11 -8.71
CA ALA A 139 -8.65 -1.96 -9.79
C ALA A 139 -8.18 -2.73 -11.02
N ALA A 140 -9.04 -3.65 -11.48
CA ALA A 140 -8.81 -4.32 -12.73
C ALA A 140 -8.66 -3.26 -13.81
N THR A 141 -7.85 -3.64 -14.75
CA THR A 141 -7.06 -2.73 -15.49
C THR A 141 -6.99 -3.44 -16.84
N ARG A 142 -7.08 -2.77 -18.01
CA ARG A 142 -7.17 -3.42 -19.35
C ARG A 142 -6.19 -4.54 -19.78
N VAL A 143 -5.26 -5.03 -18.94
CA VAL A 143 -4.38 -6.19 -19.17
C VAL A 143 -4.33 -7.13 -17.96
N LEU A 144 -4.62 -6.66 -16.75
CA LEU A 144 -5.27 -7.50 -15.74
C LEU A 144 -6.75 -7.69 -16.12
N THR A 145 -7.04 -8.63 -17.02
CA THR A 145 -8.42 -9.07 -17.28
C THR A 145 -9.09 -9.63 -16.01
N LYS A 146 -8.28 -9.96 -15.00
CA LYS A 146 -8.68 -10.32 -13.64
C LYS A 146 -7.90 -9.46 -12.65
N SER A 147 -8.58 -8.92 -11.63
CA SER A 147 -7.90 -8.24 -10.53
C SER A 147 -6.94 -9.21 -9.82
N ILE A 148 -5.69 -8.81 -9.59
CA ILE A 148 -4.65 -9.63 -8.96
C ILE A 148 -4.51 -9.23 -7.50
N PHE A 149 -4.49 -10.22 -6.62
CA PHE A 149 -4.17 -9.99 -5.21
C PHE A 149 -2.78 -9.36 -5.03
N VAL A 150 -2.73 -8.23 -4.33
CA VAL A 150 -1.52 -7.48 -3.99
C VAL A 150 -1.31 -7.51 -2.48
N PHE A 151 -0.05 -7.68 -2.08
CA PHE A 151 0.44 -7.64 -0.71
C PHE A 151 1.61 -6.66 -0.61
N ARG A 152 1.59 -5.79 0.40
CA ARG A 152 2.55 -4.69 0.59
C ARG A 152 3.03 -4.63 2.02
N GLU A 153 4.34 -4.64 2.22
CA GLU A 153 4.98 -4.34 3.51
C GLU A 153 5.10 -2.82 3.70
N GLY A 154 5.14 -2.38 4.95
CA GLY A 154 5.23 -0.98 5.34
C GLY A 154 5.25 -0.84 6.85
N LYS A 155 5.12 0.39 7.35
CA LYS A 155 5.19 0.67 8.79
C LYS A 155 4.05 1.58 9.22
N VAL A 156 3.67 1.46 10.49
CA VAL A 156 2.77 2.39 11.15
C VAL A 156 3.45 3.75 11.23
N SER A 157 2.79 4.78 10.72
CA SER A 157 3.25 6.17 10.79
C SER A 157 2.68 6.86 12.03
N ALA A 158 1.39 6.68 12.29
CA ALA A 158 0.69 7.19 13.46
C ALA A 158 -0.59 6.39 13.71
N ASN A 159 -1.02 6.33 14.97
CA ASN A 159 -2.26 5.64 15.35
C ASN A 159 -3.05 6.47 16.36
N SER A 160 -4.03 7.21 15.87
CA SER A 160 -4.85 8.11 16.68
C SER A 160 -5.99 7.37 17.38
N GLN A 161 -6.18 7.63 18.68
CA GLN A 161 -7.39 7.20 19.38
C GLN A 161 -8.58 8.14 19.16
N LYS A 162 -8.39 9.31 18.54
CA LYS A 162 -9.50 10.13 18.03
C LYS A 162 -10.11 9.53 16.78
N THR A 163 -11.42 9.70 16.65
CA THR A 163 -12.18 9.35 15.44
C THR A 163 -12.26 10.58 14.56
N PHE A 164 -11.71 10.49 13.34
CA PHE A 164 -11.87 11.52 12.32
C PHE A 164 -12.96 11.13 11.32
N GLU A 165 -13.14 11.95 10.28
CA GLU A 165 -14.15 11.71 9.25
C GLU A 165 -14.06 10.27 8.73
N ALA A 166 -15.20 9.59 8.64
CA ALA A 166 -15.31 8.22 8.17
C ALA A 166 -14.57 7.14 9.00
N GLY A 167 -14.03 7.49 10.18
CA GLY A 167 -13.38 6.54 11.10
C GLY A 167 -11.89 6.31 10.82
N TYR A 168 -11.32 7.00 9.84
CA TYR A 168 -9.90 6.89 9.49
C TYR A 168 -9.01 7.46 10.59
N SER A 169 -8.09 6.67 11.12
CA SER A 169 -7.23 7.10 12.25
C SER A 169 -5.89 6.36 12.36
N LEU A 170 -5.70 5.28 11.59
CA LEU A 170 -4.40 4.63 11.44
C LEU A 170 -3.73 5.15 10.16
N VAL A 171 -2.49 5.64 10.26
CA VAL A 171 -1.66 6.11 9.15
C VAL A 171 -0.48 5.14 8.96
N TYR A 172 -0.14 4.81 7.73
CA TYR A 172 0.97 3.90 7.41
C TYR A 172 1.56 4.11 6.02
N SER A 173 2.81 3.69 5.85
CA SER A 173 3.67 3.98 4.70
C SER A 173 3.52 3.07 3.48
N ASN A 174 2.69 2.01 3.54
CA ASN A 174 2.63 0.97 2.50
C ASN A 174 2.28 1.50 1.09
N ASP A 175 2.98 1.08 0.03
CA ASP A 175 2.68 1.48 -1.35
C ASP A 175 1.46 0.75 -1.94
N THR A 176 0.25 1.13 -1.51
CA THR A 176 -1.01 0.55 -1.98
C THR A 176 -1.33 0.96 -3.42
N LEU A 177 -2.34 0.37 -4.05
CA LEU A 177 -2.81 0.74 -5.39
C LEU A 177 -4.30 1.10 -5.37
N PRO A 178 -4.78 1.96 -6.29
CA PRO A 178 -6.21 2.25 -6.41
C PRO A 178 -7.03 0.96 -6.54
N GLY A 179 -8.17 0.89 -5.84
CA GLY A 179 -9.07 -0.27 -5.83
C GLY A 179 -8.87 -1.23 -4.64
N MET A 180 -7.76 -1.15 -3.91
CA MET A 180 -7.52 -2.02 -2.75
C MET A 180 -8.40 -1.71 -1.52
N SER A 181 -9.26 -0.67 -1.57
CA SER A 181 -10.16 -0.28 -0.49
C SER A 181 -10.96 -1.46 0.05
N GLY A 182 -11.11 -1.54 1.37
CA GLY A 182 -11.76 -2.65 2.07
C GLY A 182 -10.85 -3.85 2.35
N GLY A 183 -9.58 -3.80 1.90
CA GLY A 183 -8.60 -4.85 2.09
C GLY A 183 -8.07 -4.98 3.52
N ALA A 184 -7.46 -6.12 3.83
CA ALA A 184 -6.91 -6.41 5.15
C ALA A 184 -5.64 -5.58 5.41
N VAL A 185 -5.56 -5.01 6.61
CA VAL A 185 -4.31 -4.47 7.17
C VAL A 185 -3.92 -5.35 8.35
N LEU A 186 -2.74 -5.97 8.29
CA LEU A 186 -2.27 -6.99 9.23
C LEU A 186 -1.03 -6.56 10.01
N ASN A 187 -0.87 -7.11 11.21
CA ASN A 187 0.37 -7.03 12.00
C ASN A 187 1.32 -8.22 11.71
N GLU A 188 2.47 -8.26 12.38
CA GLU A 188 3.50 -9.33 12.33
C GLU A 188 3.00 -10.73 12.73
N ARG A 189 1.82 -10.84 13.36
CA ARG A 189 1.17 -12.11 13.73
C ARG A 189 0.14 -12.58 12.70
N ALA A 190 0.01 -11.85 11.59
CA ALA A 190 -1.04 -12.00 10.58
C ALA A 190 -2.47 -11.83 11.15
N GLU A 191 -2.63 -10.94 12.12
CA GLU A 191 -3.93 -10.54 12.66
C GLU A 191 -4.38 -9.23 12.01
N VAL A 192 -5.67 -9.14 11.67
CA VAL A 192 -6.25 -7.95 11.06
C VAL A 192 -6.39 -6.87 12.11
N VAL A 193 -5.69 -5.76 11.92
CA VAL A 193 -5.63 -4.59 12.81
C VAL A 193 -6.30 -3.36 12.22
N ALA A 194 -6.57 -3.34 10.91
CA ALA A 194 -7.40 -2.31 10.28
C ALA A 194 -8.01 -2.81 8.96
N ILE A 195 -8.95 -2.03 8.45
CA ILE A 195 -9.42 -2.12 7.06
C ILE A 195 -8.80 -0.97 6.27
N HIS A 196 -8.15 -1.30 5.16
CA HIS A 196 -7.58 -0.30 4.26
C HIS A 196 -8.71 0.51 3.64
N GLY A 197 -8.58 1.83 3.58
CA GLY A 197 -9.58 2.66 2.89
C GLY A 197 -8.97 3.59 1.88
N ARG A 198 -8.55 4.78 2.30
CA ARG A 198 -8.02 5.79 1.37
C ARG A 198 -6.50 5.73 1.33
N GLY A 199 -5.95 5.70 0.13
CA GLY A 199 -4.53 5.96 -0.13
C GLY A 199 -4.37 7.10 -1.12
N ASP A 200 -3.14 7.58 -1.23
CA ASP A 200 -2.74 8.67 -2.12
C ASP A 200 -3.31 8.51 -3.54
N ARG A 201 -4.11 9.50 -3.97
CA ARG A 201 -4.79 9.50 -5.29
C ARG A 201 -3.99 10.20 -6.39
N GLU A 202 -2.91 10.89 -6.04
CA GLU A 202 -2.10 11.64 -6.98
C GLU A 202 -0.75 10.96 -7.23
N ARG A 203 -0.61 10.30 -8.37
CA ARG A 203 0.69 10.22 -9.05
C ARG A 203 0.90 11.60 -9.70
N LEU A 204 1.83 12.39 -9.16
CA LEU A 204 2.33 13.57 -9.88
C LEU A 204 2.74 13.12 -11.29
N GLY A 205 2.37 13.89 -12.31
CA GLY A 205 2.22 13.45 -13.69
C GLY A 205 3.45 12.82 -14.36
N ASP A 206 3.25 12.35 -15.60
CA ASP A 206 4.12 11.47 -16.42
C ASP A 206 5.57 11.98 -16.69
N ASN A 207 5.97 13.12 -16.13
CA ASN A 207 7.35 13.67 -16.15
C ASN A 207 7.82 14.23 -14.79
N SER A 208 7.07 14.01 -13.72
CA SER A 208 7.36 14.50 -12.38
C SER A 208 7.14 13.38 -11.37
N LEU A 209 8.22 12.68 -11.06
CA LEU A 209 8.57 12.24 -9.70
C LEU A 209 7.38 11.99 -8.77
N GLY A 210 6.95 10.73 -8.71
CA GLY A 210 5.85 10.36 -7.84
C GLY A 210 5.87 8.87 -7.55
N GLY A 211 6.81 8.45 -6.70
CA GLY A 211 6.42 7.47 -5.69
C GLY A 211 5.26 8.08 -4.88
N LYS A 212 4.35 7.25 -4.36
CA LYS A 212 3.34 7.74 -3.42
C LYS A 212 4.07 8.47 -2.29
N THR A 213 3.43 9.45 -1.67
CA THR A 213 3.97 10.13 -0.49
C THR A 213 4.09 9.22 0.74
N GLY A 214 3.66 7.96 0.62
CA GLY A 214 3.50 7.03 1.74
C GLY A 214 2.23 7.27 2.55
N PHE A 215 1.37 8.25 2.22
CA PHE A 215 0.14 8.48 3.00
C PHE A 215 -0.97 7.48 2.64
N ASN A 216 -1.19 6.53 3.54
CA ASN A 216 -2.38 5.70 3.54
C ASN A 216 -3.07 5.82 4.88
N VAL A 217 -4.40 5.73 4.85
CA VAL A 217 -5.23 5.72 6.05
C VAL A 217 -6.12 4.49 6.09
N GLY A 218 -6.21 3.89 7.27
CA GLY A 218 -7.06 2.75 7.58
C GLY A 218 -8.01 3.04 8.73
N ILE A 219 -9.08 2.25 8.79
CA ILE A 219 -10.03 2.26 9.90
C ILE A 219 -9.58 1.16 10.88
N PRO A 220 -9.15 1.51 12.11
CA PRO A 220 -8.67 0.54 13.08
C PRO A 220 -9.73 -0.52 13.41
N ILE A 221 -9.32 -1.78 13.56
CA ILE A 221 -10.25 -2.89 13.76
C ILE A 221 -11.05 -2.78 15.06
N ASP A 222 -10.49 -2.14 16.09
CA ASP A 222 -11.19 -1.94 17.37
C ASP A 222 -12.44 -1.07 17.21
N ARG A 223 -12.51 -0.24 16.16
CA ARG A 223 -13.73 0.51 15.82
C ARG A 223 -14.83 -0.43 15.36
N PHE A 224 -14.48 -1.39 14.50
CA PHE A 224 -15.41 -2.43 14.07
C PHE A 224 -15.85 -3.29 15.26
N ILE A 225 -14.91 -3.76 16.09
CA ILE A 225 -15.21 -4.60 17.26
C ILE A 225 -16.22 -3.91 18.19
N ALA A 226 -16.10 -2.59 18.39
CA ALA A 226 -17.02 -1.81 19.22
C ALA A 226 -18.45 -1.74 18.68
N ILE A 227 -18.65 -1.88 17.36
CA ILE A 227 -19.96 -1.79 16.69
C ILE A 227 -20.44 -3.12 16.10
N ALA A 228 -19.65 -4.19 16.17
CA ALA A 228 -19.89 -5.44 15.47
C ALA A 228 -21.22 -6.09 15.87
N SER A 229 -21.57 -6.08 17.17
CA SER A 229 -22.86 -6.56 17.67
C SER A 229 -24.04 -5.79 17.09
N ASN A 230 -23.94 -4.45 16.98
CA ASN A 230 -24.96 -3.61 16.35
C ASN A 230 -25.12 -3.93 14.85
N MET A 231 -24.04 -4.42 14.22
CA MET A 231 -24.04 -4.87 12.84
C MET A 231 -24.52 -6.32 12.68
N GLY A 232 -24.84 -7.04 13.76
CA GLY A 232 -25.27 -8.45 13.71
C GLY A 232 -24.12 -9.43 13.48
N VAL A 233 -22.91 -9.05 13.89
CA VAL A 233 -21.69 -9.85 13.81
C VAL A 233 -21.09 -9.93 15.23
N PRO A 234 -21.61 -10.81 16.11
CA PRO A 234 -21.06 -10.94 17.45
C PRO A 234 -19.62 -11.46 17.35
N ILE A 235 -18.66 -10.63 17.77
CA ILE A 235 -17.26 -11.00 17.87
C ILE A 235 -16.97 -11.30 19.33
N SER A 236 -16.38 -12.47 19.61
CA SER A 236 -15.79 -12.72 20.93
C SER A 236 -14.62 -11.76 21.08
N GLN A 237 -14.76 -10.73 21.92
CA GLN A 237 -13.65 -9.84 22.23
C GLN A 237 -12.49 -10.71 22.72
N PRO A 238 -11.26 -10.53 22.20
CA PRO A 238 -10.10 -11.03 22.92
C PRO A 238 -10.22 -10.50 24.35
N ALA A 239 -10.06 -11.37 25.35
CA ALA A 239 -10.03 -10.94 26.75
C ALA A 239 -9.21 -9.66 26.82
N ALA A 240 -9.81 -8.57 27.31
CA ALA A 240 -9.18 -7.27 27.33
C ALA A 240 -7.81 -7.46 27.97
N VAL A 241 -6.75 -7.55 27.15
CA VAL A 241 -5.43 -7.60 27.71
C VAL A 241 -5.30 -6.20 28.26
N THR A 242 -5.37 -6.10 29.58
CA THR A 242 -5.06 -4.94 30.39
C THR A 242 -3.56 -4.64 30.25
N ILE A 243 -3.06 -4.58 29.01
CA ILE A 243 -1.88 -3.80 28.71
C ILE A 243 -2.38 -2.38 28.91
N ALA A 244 -1.80 -1.69 29.89
CA ALA A 244 -2.02 -0.29 30.15
C ALA A 244 -2.28 0.40 28.82
N GLN A 245 -3.48 0.98 28.65
CA GLN A 245 -3.82 1.79 27.50
C GLN A 245 -2.65 2.74 27.29
N SER A 246 -1.74 2.43 26.36
CA SER A 246 -0.75 3.42 25.97
C SER A 246 -1.57 4.38 25.15
N ALA A 247 -2.13 5.39 25.81
CA ALA A 247 -2.87 6.45 25.17
C ALA A 247 -2.07 6.86 23.93
N SER A 248 -2.71 6.92 22.76
CA SER A 248 -2.05 7.49 21.60
C SER A 248 -1.50 8.85 22.02
N SER A 249 -0.26 9.14 21.65
CA SER A 249 0.29 10.46 21.90
C SER A 249 -0.65 11.48 21.26
N PRO A 250 -0.97 12.62 21.91
CA PRO A 250 -1.64 13.72 21.25
C PRO A 250 -0.95 14.14 19.94
N ALA A 251 0.36 13.87 19.79
CA ALA A 251 1.08 14.05 18.54
C ALA A 251 0.55 13.15 17.40
N ASP A 252 0.25 11.88 17.67
CA ASP A 252 -0.28 10.93 16.68
C ASP A 252 -1.65 11.37 16.17
N ASP A 253 -2.48 11.99 17.02
CA ASP A 253 -3.75 12.59 16.60
C ASP A 253 -3.51 13.66 15.53
N TYR A 254 -2.54 14.54 15.73
CA TYR A 254 -2.20 15.57 14.76
C TYR A 254 -1.58 15.00 13.49
N VAL A 255 -0.73 13.97 13.57
CA VAL A 255 -0.21 13.28 12.37
C VAL A 255 -1.35 12.63 11.57
N ALA A 256 -2.28 11.98 12.25
CA ALA A 256 -3.45 11.38 11.61
C ALA A 256 -4.39 12.41 10.97
N SER A 257 -4.58 13.56 11.63
CA SER A 257 -5.34 14.67 11.07
C SER A 257 -4.64 15.30 9.86
N ALA A 258 -3.32 15.50 9.95
CA ALA A 258 -2.50 16.04 8.88
C ALA A 258 -2.56 15.15 7.62
N ALA A 259 -2.46 13.82 7.79
CA ALA A 259 -2.57 12.87 6.68
C ALA A 259 -3.94 12.94 5.99
N GLN A 260 -5.02 13.17 6.74
CA GLN A 260 -6.36 13.33 6.14
C GLN A 260 -6.50 14.64 5.40
N LYS A 261 -6.03 15.74 5.98
CA LYS A 261 -6.02 17.05 5.33
C LYS A 261 -5.17 17.04 4.06
N TYR A 262 -4.01 16.39 4.10
CA TYR A 262 -3.16 16.15 2.94
C TYR A 262 -3.94 15.45 1.82
N ASN A 263 -4.62 14.34 2.13
CA ASN A 263 -5.43 13.59 1.18
C ASN A 263 -6.61 14.41 0.61
N ASN A 264 -7.13 15.36 1.41
CA ASN A 264 -8.17 16.30 1.00
C ASN A 264 -7.62 17.57 0.30
N ARG A 265 -6.31 17.62 0.04
CA ARG A 265 -5.58 18.77 -0.54
C ARG A 265 -5.58 20.04 0.32
N ASP A 266 -5.95 19.95 1.59
CA ASP A 266 -5.77 21.01 2.58
C ASP A 266 -4.31 21.00 3.09
N TYR A 267 -3.40 21.44 2.24
CA TYR A 267 -1.97 21.44 2.56
C TYR A 267 -1.60 22.41 3.68
N ARG A 268 -2.32 23.53 3.81
CA ARG A 268 -2.09 24.50 4.89
C ARG A 268 -2.51 23.92 6.24
N GLY A 269 -3.70 23.32 6.31
CA GLY A 269 -4.16 22.67 7.52
C GLY A 269 -3.31 21.45 7.90
N ALA A 270 -2.83 20.69 6.92
CA ALA A 270 -1.91 19.58 7.15
C ALA A 270 -0.56 20.06 7.73
N LEU A 271 -0.01 21.15 7.20
CA LEU A 271 1.25 21.73 7.70
C LEU A 271 1.13 22.17 9.16
N ALA A 272 0.04 22.88 9.49
CA ALA A 272 -0.23 23.34 10.85
C ALA A 272 -0.39 22.17 11.85
N ASP A 273 -0.96 21.05 11.43
CA ASP A 273 -1.07 19.88 12.29
C ASP A 273 0.28 19.16 12.45
N TYR A 274 1.11 19.06 11.41
CA TYR A 274 2.48 18.57 11.59
C TYR A 274 3.30 19.44 12.54
N ASP A 275 3.15 20.77 12.49
CA ASP A 275 3.81 21.68 13.41
C ASP A 275 3.39 21.41 14.86
N ARG A 276 2.09 21.16 15.10
CA ARG A 276 1.58 20.78 16.44
C ARG A 276 2.08 19.40 16.88
N ALA A 277 2.10 18.41 15.99
CA ALA A 277 2.63 17.09 16.28
C ALA A 277 4.10 17.17 16.73
N ILE A 278 4.92 17.94 16.00
CA ILE A 278 6.32 18.18 16.30
C ILE A 278 6.48 18.98 17.60
N ALA A 279 5.65 19.97 17.88
CA ALA A 279 5.70 20.70 19.14
C ALA A 279 5.43 19.77 20.36
N LEU A 280 4.55 18.79 20.21
CA LEU A 280 4.24 17.80 21.23
C LEU A 280 5.31 16.70 21.35
N LYS A 281 5.94 16.35 20.24
CA LYS A 281 7.02 15.35 20.19
C LYS A 281 8.19 15.88 19.34
N PRO A 282 9.07 16.73 19.92
CA PRO A 282 10.11 17.46 19.17
C PRO A 282 11.18 16.61 18.51
N LYS A 283 11.22 15.30 18.81
CA LYS A 283 12.17 14.34 18.24
C LYS A 283 11.47 13.27 17.39
N ASP A 284 10.26 13.52 16.91
CA ASP A 284 9.53 12.57 16.07
C ASP A 284 10.04 12.57 14.62
N ALA A 285 10.96 11.66 14.31
CA ALA A 285 11.53 11.52 12.96
C ALA A 285 10.46 11.33 11.87
N ILE A 286 9.37 10.62 12.18
CA ILE A 286 8.30 10.33 11.24
C ILE A 286 7.49 11.59 10.94
N ALA A 287 7.16 12.38 11.97
CA ALA A 287 6.47 13.66 11.77
C ALA A 287 7.32 14.65 10.95
N TYR A 288 8.64 14.71 11.19
CA TYR A 288 9.55 15.52 10.37
C TYR A 288 9.61 15.03 8.92
N ASN A 289 9.77 13.72 8.68
CA ASN A 289 9.79 13.17 7.32
C ASN A 289 8.52 13.54 6.55
N TYR A 290 7.34 13.34 7.15
CA TYR A 290 6.07 13.63 6.50
C TYR A 290 5.78 15.13 6.31
N ARG A 291 6.20 15.99 7.25
CA ARG A 291 6.18 17.43 7.03
C ARG A 291 7.11 17.83 5.89
N GLY A 292 8.28 17.19 5.78
CA GLY A 292 9.22 17.36 4.68
C GLY A 292 8.59 17.01 3.33
N VAL A 293 7.89 15.87 3.23
CA VAL A 293 7.15 15.47 2.03
C VAL A 293 6.09 16.52 1.65
N LEU A 294 5.33 17.00 2.61
CA LEU A 294 4.34 18.07 2.40
C LEU A 294 5.00 19.36 1.92
N LYS A 295 6.11 19.79 2.53
CA LYS A 295 6.85 20.99 2.13
C LYS A 295 7.36 20.89 0.70
N VAL A 296 7.93 19.76 0.32
CA VAL A 296 8.34 19.50 -1.08
C VAL A 296 7.15 19.55 -2.03
N LYS A 297 5.98 19.00 -1.62
CA LYS A 297 4.74 19.07 -2.41
C LYS A 297 4.27 20.50 -2.66
N ILE A 298 4.41 21.39 -1.68
CA ILE A 298 4.10 22.83 -1.81
C ILE A 298 5.29 23.67 -2.29
N GLN A 299 6.35 23.02 -2.79
CA GLN A 299 7.58 23.62 -3.35
C GLN A 299 8.47 24.38 -2.36
N ASP A 300 8.29 24.18 -1.05
CA ASP A 300 9.25 24.58 -0.02
C ASP A 300 10.37 23.54 0.07
N PHE A 301 11.32 23.61 -0.87
CA PHE A 301 12.41 22.64 -0.99
C PHE A 301 13.43 22.79 0.14
N GLU A 302 13.74 24.00 0.58
CA GLU A 302 14.69 24.24 1.68
C GLU A 302 14.12 23.73 3.01
N GLY A 303 12.85 24.06 3.31
CA GLY A 303 12.18 23.56 4.49
C GLY A 303 11.98 22.05 4.46
N GLY A 304 11.72 21.47 3.27
CA GLY A 304 11.67 20.02 3.07
C GLY A 304 13.02 19.34 3.37
N LEU A 305 14.12 19.89 2.84
CA LEU A 305 15.47 19.39 3.11
C LEU A 305 15.81 19.47 4.60
N ALA A 306 15.49 20.60 5.25
CA ALA A 306 15.72 20.78 6.68
C ALA A 306 14.96 19.75 7.52
N ASP A 307 13.71 19.47 7.15
CA ASP A 307 12.90 18.46 7.83
C ASP A 307 13.42 17.03 7.61
N TYR A 308 13.85 16.68 6.40
CA TYR A 308 14.50 15.37 6.18
C TYR A 308 15.81 15.22 6.96
N ASN A 309 16.64 16.28 7.00
CA ASN A 309 17.85 16.27 7.81
C ASN A 309 17.53 16.06 9.30
N ARG A 310 16.45 16.67 9.78
CA ARG A 310 16.01 16.51 11.16
C ARG A 310 15.44 15.12 11.45
N ALA A 311 14.67 14.55 10.53
CA ALA A 311 14.18 13.18 10.61
C ALA A 311 15.36 12.21 10.77
N ILE A 312 16.36 12.32 9.91
CA ILE A 312 17.58 11.51 9.93
C ILE A 312 18.41 11.74 11.20
N GLN A 313 18.48 12.98 11.69
CA GLN A 313 19.16 13.27 12.96
C GLN A 313 18.52 12.55 14.14
N PHE A 314 17.19 12.43 14.15
CA PHE A 314 16.45 11.81 15.25
C PHE A 314 16.32 10.29 15.11
N ASP A 315 16.33 9.78 13.87
CA ASP A 315 16.41 8.36 13.57
C ASP A 315 17.33 8.13 12.37
N ALA A 316 18.59 7.80 12.67
CA ALA A 316 19.61 7.52 11.66
C ALA A 316 19.35 6.20 10.91
N ASN A 317 18.41 5.36 11.36
CA ASN A 317 18.05 4.12 10.68
C ASN A 317 16.80 4.28 9.81
N TYR A 318 16.27 5.51 9.65
CA TYR A 318 15.05 5.75 8.90
C TYR A 318 15.29 5.80 7.38
N GLY A 319 15.44 4.63 6.75
CA GLY A 319 15.73 4.49 5.32
C GLY A 319 14.80 5.26 4.37
N GLU A 320 13.51 5.38 4.72
CA GLU A 320 12.53 6.16 3.93
C GLU A 320 12.90 7.66 3.88
N ALA A 321 13.36 8.24 5.01
CA ALA A 321 13.77 9.63 5.06
C ALA A 321 15.01 9.90 4.19
N TYR A 322 15.95 8.96 4.13
CA TYR A 322 17.08 9.02 3.20
C TYR A 322 16.60 8.98 1.75
N SER A 323 15.72 8.03 1.38
CA SER A 323 15.16 7.96 0.02
C SER A 323 14.42 9.25 -0.36
N ASN A 324 13.62 9.82 0.54
CA ASN A 324 12.89 11.08 0.32
C ASN A 324 13.84 12.27 0.15
N ARG A 325 14.89 12.34 0.97
CA ARG A 325 15.94 13.37 0.82
C ARG A 325 16.71 13.21 -0.49
N GLY A 326 17.06 11.98 -0.86
CA GLY A 326 17.71 11.66 -2.12
C GLY A 326 16.88 12.08 -3.33
N ASN A 327 15.56 11.86 -3.28
CA ASN A 327 14.63 12.33 -4.31
C ASN A 327 14.64 13.86 -4.44
N LEU A 328 14.60 14.57 -3.32
CA LEU A 328 14.66 16.03 -3.31
C LEU A 328 15.99 16.52 -3.92
N LYS A 329 17.12 15.95 -3.48
CA LYS A 329 18.46 16.28 -3.97
C LYS A 329 18.62 16.04 -5.47
N ALA A 330 18.27 14.84 -5.95
CA ALA A 330 18.46 14.45 -7.34
C ALA A 330 17.65 15.28 -8.34
N HIS A 331 16.50 15.81 -7.91
CA HIS A 331 15.51 16.32 -8.84
C HIS A 331 15.14 17.78 -8.69
N LYS A 332 15.31 18.36 -7.50
CA LYS A 332 15.03 19.78 -7.25
C LYS A 332 16.30 20.56 -6.98
N LEU A 333 17.25 19.96 -6.25
CA LEU A 333 18.50 20.63 -5.88
C LEU A 333 19.66 20.32 -6.83
N GLN A 334 19.50 19.33 -7.73
CA GLN A 334 20.54 18.86 -8.66
C GLN A 334 21.81 18.33 -7.96
N ASP A 335 21.73 17.96 -6.68
CA ASP A 335 22.81 17.30 -5.94
C ASP A 335 22.78 15.79 -6.21
N LEU A 336 23.31 15.39 -7.37
CA LEU A 336 23.34 13.98 -7.78
C LEU A 336 24.25 13.12 -6.88
N PRO A 337 25.47 13.55 -6.48
CA PRO A 337 26.30 12.76 -5.57
C PRO A 337 25.65 12.55 -4.21
N GLY A 338 25.06 13.60 -3.61
CA GLY A 338 24.38 13.49 -2.33
C GLY A 338 23.10 12.66 -2.41
N ALA A 339 22.41 12.66 -3.55
CA ALA A 339 21.27 11.77 -3.78
C ALA A 339 21.69 10.30 -3.90
N MET A 340 22.80 10.01 -4.59
CA MET A 340 23.33 8.64 -4.70
C MET A 340 23.65 8.07 -3.31
N ALA A 341 24.37 8.84 -2.49
CA ALA A 341 24.72 8.45 -1.12
C ALA A 341 23.47 8.20 -0.26
N ASP A 342 22.44 9.04 -0.39
CA ASP A 342 21.18 8.86 0.32
C ASP A 342 20.44 7.59 -0.12
N TYR A 343 20.43 7.26 -1.42
CA TYR A 343 19.81 6.02 -1.89
C TYR A 343 20.58 4.77 -1.47
N ASP A 344 21.92 4.82 -1.49
CA ASP A 344 22.75 3.72 -1.02
C ASP A 344 22.47 3.40 0.45
N LEU A 345 22.40 4.43 1.29
CA LEU A 345 22.09 4.25 2.71
C LEU A 345 20.64 3.83 2.94
N ALA A 346 19.68 4.34 2.16
CA ALA A 346 18.29 3.87 2.22
C ALA A 346 18.18 2.36 1.93
N ILE A 347 18.95 1.86 0.97
CA ILE A 347 18.99 0.44 0.60
C ILE A 347 19.66 -0.40 1.69
N GLU A 348 20.75 0.09 2.28
CA GLU A 348 21.45 -0.59 3.38
C GLU A 348 20.52 -0.73 4.61
N LEU A 349 19.85 0.35 4.99
CA LEU A 349 18.95 0.39 6.15
C LEU A 349 17.61 -0.30 5.90
N SER A 350 17.17 -0.38 4.64
CA SER A 350 15.87 -0.93 4.26
C SER A 350 15.98 -1.72 2.94
N PRO A 351 16.61 -2.91 2.95
CA PRO A 351 16.91 -3.68 1.74
C PRO A 351 15.66 -4.21 1.02
N LYS A 352 14.49 -4.17 1.65
CA LYS A 352 13.20 -4.50 1.03
C LYS A 352 12.48 -3.29 0.43
N TYR A 353 13.01 -2.08 0.59
CA TYR A 353 12.35 -0.86 0.13
C TYR A 353 12.60 -0.64 -1.37
N ALA A 354 11.77 -1.29 -2.20
CA ALA A 354 11.85 -1.26 -3.66
C ALA A 354 11.99 0.16 -4.27
N PRO A 355 11.32 1.22 -3.76
CA PRO A 355 11.46 2.56 -4.31
C PRO A 355 12.90 3.08 -4.30
N ALA A 356 13.71 2.78 -3.26
CA ALA A 356 15.09 3.24 -3.18
C ALA A 356 15.96 2.67 -4.32
N TYR A 357 15.80 1.38 -4.66
CA TYR A 357 16.45 0.78 -5.83
C TYR A 357 16.01 1.47 -7.12
N SER A 358 14.71 1.69 -7.32
CA SER A 358 14.21 2.31 -8.55
C SER A 358 14.73 3.75 -8.74
N ASN A 359 14.80 4.52 -7.65
CA ASN A 359 15.28 5.90 -7.66
C ASN A 359 16.80 5.95 -7.93
N ARG A 360 17.56 5.05 -7.28
CA ARG A 360 19.00 4.88 -7.57
C ARG A 360 19.25 4.47 -9.01
N GLY A 361 18.46 3.51 -9.51
CA GLY A 361 18.56 3.03 -10.88
C GLY A 361 18.30 4.14 -11.90
N LEU A 362 17.27 4.97 -11.67
CA LEU A 362 17.00 6.15 -12.50
C LEU A 362 18.17 7.15 -12.48
N LEU A 363 18.76 7.40 -11.31
CA LEU A 363 19.89 8.31 -11.17
C LEU A 363 21.15 7.79 -11.90
N LYS A 364 21.44 6.49 -11.79
CA LYS A 364 22.54 5.83 -12.54
C LYS A 364 22.35 5.99 -14.05
N VAL A 365 21.13 5.79 -14.55
CA VAL A 365 20.79 5.97 -15.97
C VAL A 365 21.01 7.41 -16.43
N LYS A 366 20.62 8.40 -15.62
CA LYS A 366 20.93 9.82 -15.90
C LYS A 366 22.44 10.07 -15.98
N ASN A 367 23.22 9.37 -15.16
CA ASN A 367 24.69 9.40 -15.20
C ASN A 367 25.29 8.44 -16.25
N ARG A 368 24.50 7.99 -17.23
CA ARG A 368 24.89 7.07 -18.32
C ARG A 368 25.31 5.66 -17.89
N ASP A 369 25.14 5.30 -16.62
CA ASP A 369 25.31 3.92 -16.14
C ASP A 369 24.02 3.11 -16.36
N ILE A 370 23.87 2.63 -17.60
CA ILE A 370 22.73 1.80 -18.00
C ILE A 370 22.79 0.41 -17.35
N VAL A 371 24.00 -0.12 -17.11
CA VAL A 371 24.20 -1.47 -16.55
C VAL A 371 23.76 -1.49 -15.09
N GLY A 372 24.26 -0.56 -14.28
CA GLY A 372 23.90 -0.43 -12.88
C GLY A 372 22.43 -0.03 -12.70
N GLY A 373 21.90 0.82 -13.58
CA GLY A 373 20.47 1.12 -13.64
C GLY A 373 19.60 -0.13 -13.84
N LEU A 374 19.98 -0.99 -14.80
CA LEU A 374 19.27 -2.24 -15.08
C LEU A 374 19.32 -3.21 -13.88
N ALA A 375 20.48 -3.30 -13.22
CA ALA A 375 20.65 -4.11 -12.01
C ALA A 375 19.72 -3.64 -10.88
N ASP A 376 19.64 -2.33 -10.66
CA ASP A 376 18.75 -1.75 -9.65
C ASP A 376 17.26 -1.99 -9.98
N TYR A 377 16.84 -1.89 -11.24
CA TYR A 377 15.46 -2.23 -11.61
C TYR A 377 15.16 -3.73 -11.46
N ASN A 378 16.14 -4.62 -11.63
CA ASN A 378 15.96 -6.04 -11.30
C ASN A 378 15.70 -6.25 -9.81
N LEU A 379 16.47 -5.58 -8.95
CA LEU A 379 16.30 -5.63 -7.51
C LEU A 379 14.96 -5.00 -7.09
N ALA A 380 14.57 -3.86 -7.66
CA ALA A 380 13.27 -3.23 -7.42
C ALA A 380 12.11 -4.19 -7.74
N ILE A 381 12.18 -4.90 -8.88
CA ILE A 381 11.18 -5.91 -9.27
C ILE A 381 11.21 -7.13 -8.34
N GLN A 382 12.38 -7.52 -7.84
CA GLN A 382 12.48 -8.61 -6.87
C GLN A 382 11.78 -8.26 -5.55
N GLN A 383 11.94 -7.01 -5.07
CA GLN A 383 11.32 -6.54 -3.84
C GLN A 383 9.82 -6.25 -4.00
N ASP A 384 9.42 -5.69 -5.15
CA ASP A 384 8.01 -5.46 -5.48
C ASP A 384 7.71 -5.82 -6.95
N PRO A 385 7.32 -7.08 -7.21
CA PRO A 385 7.04 -7.56 -8.57
C PRO A 385 5.67 -7.10 -9.10
N MET A 386 4.87 -6.37 -8.30
CA MET A 386 3.55 -5.89 -8.73
C MET A 386 3.56 -4.40 -9.09
N GLU A 387 4.67 -3.68 -8.90
CA GLU A 387 4.79 -2.30 -9.37
C GLU A 387 5.08 -2.24 -10.87
N ALA A 388 4.05 -1.89 -11.64
CA ALA A 388 4.08 -1.79 -13.09
C ALA A 388 5.21 -0.89 -13.62
N THR A 389 5.49 0.20 -12.91
CA THR A 389 6.44 1.23 -13.34
C THR A 389 7.86 0.68 -13.49
N TYR A 390 8.30 -0.24 -12.61
CA TYR A 390 9.64 -0.81 -12.67
C TYR A 390 9.90 -1.58 -13.96
N TYR A 391 8.89 -2.34 -14.43
CA TYR A 391 8.96 -3.02 -15.71
C TYR A 391 9.05 -2.04 -16.88
N SER A 392 8.28 -0.94 -16.86
CA SER A 392 8.35 0.05 -17.96
C SER A 392 9.71 0.72 -18.07
N TYR A 393 10.35 1.04 -16.95
CA TYR A 393 11.71 1.60 -16.93
C TYR A 393 12.74 0.56 -17.35
N ARG A 394 12.65 -0.68 -16.83
CA ARG A 394 13.54 -1.76 -17.24
C ARG A 394 13.44 -2.06 -18.74
N ALA A 395 12.25 -2.01 -19.31
CA ALA A 395 12.03 -2.15 -20.75
C ALA A 395 12.81 -1.10 -21.55
N PHE A 396 12.77 0.18 -21.12
CA PHE A 396 13.54 1.24 -21.76
C PHE A 396 15.04 0.97 -21.70
N LEU A 397 15.56 0.53 -20.55
CA LEU A 397 16.98 0.19 -20.41
C LEU A 397 17.39 -1.01 -21.26
N LYS A 398 16.51 -2.02 -21.39
CA LYS A 398 16.71 -3.15 -22.29
C LYS A 398 16.75 -2.72 -23.76
N ILE A 399 15.92 -1.77 -24.17
CA ILE A 399 16.00 -1.16 -25.52
C ILE A 399 17.39 -0.54 -25.75
N LEU A 400 17.88 0.26 -24.80
CA LEU A 400 19.21 0.87 -24.89
C LEU A 400 20.34 -0.16 -24.97
N ARG A 401 20.13 -1.35 -24.40
CA ARG A 401 21.05 -2.50 -24.46
C ARG A 401 20.84 -3.40 -25.68
N GLY A 402 19.86 -3.11 -26.54
CA GLY A 402 19.52 -3.93 -27.70
C GLY A 402 18.64 -5.16 -27.40
N ASP A 403 18.26 -5.39 -26.14
CA ASP A 403 17.34 -6.47 -25.74
C ASP A 403 15.87 -6.08 -26.01
N ARG A 404 15.50 -6.16 -27.29
CA ARG A 404 14.20 -5.73 -27.80
C ARG A 404 13.08 -6.68 -27.35
N GLN A 405 13.36 -7.97 -27.29
CA GLN A 405 12.38 -8.99 -26.89
C GLN A 405 12.12 -8.93 -25.38
N GLY A 406 13.17 -8.75 -24.57
CA GLY A 406 13.02 -8.53 -23.14
C GLY A 406 12.32 -7.22 -22.83
N ALA A 407 12.54 -6.16 -23.62
CA ALA A 407 11.79 -4.91 -23.50
C ALA A 407 10.30 -5.07 -23.85
N LEU A 408 9.97 -5.84 -24.90
CA LEU A 408 8.59 -6.15 -25.24
C LEU A 408 7.90 -6.92 -24.11
N THR A 409 8.61 -7.88 -23.52
CA THR A 409 8.14 -8.66 -22.36
C THR A 409 7.85 -7.75 -21.17
N ASP A 410 8.79 -6.86 -20.85
CA ASP A 410 8.63 -5.93 -19.73
C ASP A 410 7.54 -4.88 -19.98
N PHE A 411 7.41 -4.31 -21.18
CA PHE A 411 6.28 -3.45 -21.49
C PHE A 411 4.96 -4.22 -21.40
N THR A 412 4.93 -5.47 -21.85
CA THR A 412 3.72 -6.29 -21.73
C THR A 412 3.37 -6.54 -20.27
N ARG A 413 4.36 -6.87 -19.42
CA ARG A 413 4.17 -7.03 -17.99
C ARG A 413 3.77 -5.74 -17.27
N SER A 414 4.35 -4.61 -17.67
CA SER A 414 4.00 -3.29 -17.16
C SER A 414 2.56 -2.95 -17.49
N ILE A 415 2.15 -3.21 -18.74
CA ILE A 415 0.78 -3.01 -19.15
C ILE A 415 -0.10 -4.03 -18.43
N GLU A 416 0.27 -5.30 -18.24
CA GLU A 416 -0.45 -6.27 -17.39
C GLU A 416 -0.80 -5.65 -16.05
N LEU A 417 0.18 -5.16 -15.32
CA LEU A 417 0.00 -4.61 -13.98
C LEU A 417 -0.69 -3.23 -13.94
N ASN A 418 -0.42 -2.34 -14.91
CA ASN A 418 -1.09 -1.04 -15.06
C ASN A 418 -1.45 -0.66 -16.53
N PRO A 419 -2.53 -1.20 -17.05
CA PRO A 419 -3.10 -0.99 -18.39
C PRO A 419 -4.09 0.16 -18.50
N ASN A 420 -4.30 0.94 -17.44
CA ASN A 420 -4.84 2.28 -17.62
C ASN A 420 -3.70 3.27 -17.93
N ASN A 421 -2.44 2.82 -17.98
CA ASN A 421 -1.31 3.65 -18.37
C ASN A 421 -1.20 3.80 -19.90
N ALA A 422 -1.82 4.85 -20.43
CA ALA A 422 -1.79 5.18 -21.86
C ALA A 422 -0.37 5.35 -22.42
N SER A 423 0.56 5.88 -21.61
CA SER A 423 1.95 6.17 -22.00
C SER A 423 2.72 4.90 -22.34
N VAL A 424 2.52 3.82 -21.57
CA VAL A 424 3.24 2.54 -21.80
C VAL A 424 2.76 1.86 -23.08
N TYR A 425 1.47 1.95 -23.42
CA TYR A 425 0.99 1.49 -24.74
C TYR A 425 1.68 2.24 -25.88
N ALA A 426 1.77 3.57 -25.80
CA ALA A 426 2.45 4.36 -26.82
C ALA A 426 3.95 3.97 -26.96
N LYS A 427 4.64 3.74 -25.83
CA LYS A 427 6.04 3.29 -25.81
C LYS A 427 6.21 1.88 -26.40
N ARG A 428 5.31 0.94 -26.07
CA ARG A 428 5.32 -0.41 -26.66
C ARG A 428 4.99 -0.38 -28.15
N ALA A 429 4.11 0.52 -28.58
CA ALA A 429 3.82 0.73 -29.98
C ALA A 429 5.06 1.15 -30.77
N ASP A 430 5.86 2.10 -30.23
CA ASP A 430 7.10 2.53 -30.86
C ASP A 430 8.10 1.38 -31.01
N LEU A 431 8.28 0.57 -29.98
CA LEU A 431 9.11 -0.64 -30.05
C LEU A 431 8.59 -1.59 -31.14
N ARG A 432 7.29 -1.86 -31.18
CA ARG A 432 6.67 -2.74 -32.18
C ARG A 432 6.86 -2.21 -33.61
N PHE A 433 6.62 -0.93 -33.85
CA PHE A 433 6.73 -0.32 -35.16
C PHE A 433 8.17 -0.22 -35.66
N PHE A 434 9.02 0.46 -34.90
CA PHE A 434 10.33 0.86 -35.40
C PHE A 434 11.32 -0.29 -35.33
N THR A 435 11.14 -1.17 -34.35
CA THR A 435 12.17 -2.14 -33.98
C THR A 435 11.78 -3.57 -34.33
N LEU A 436 10.55 -3.99 -34.03
CA LEU A 436 10.07 -5.36 -34.29
C LEU A 436 9.35 -5.51 -35.64
N LYS A 437 9.03 -4.39 -36.29
CA LYS A 437 8.22 -4.33 -37.52
C LYS A 437 6.82 -4.96 -37.38
N ASP A 438 6.32 -5.11 -36.15
CA ASP A 438 4.95 -5.52 -35.82
C ASP A 438 4.01 -4.31 -35.95
N ARG A 439 3.61 -4.02 -37.20
CA ARG A 439 2.78 -2.85 -37.49
C ARG A 439 1.36 -2.99 -36.96
N ALA A 440 0.81 -4.21 -36.96
CA ALA A 440 -0.54 -4.47 -36.47
C ALA A 440 -0.63 -4.27 -34.95
N GLY A 441 0.31 -4.87 -34.20
CA GLY A 441 0.39 -4.70 -32.75
C GLY A 441 0.72 -3.26 -32.33
N GLY A 442 1.57 -2.56 -33.10
CA GLY A 442 1.86 -1.15 -32.86
C GLY A 442 0.61 -0.25 -33.02
N LEU A 443 -0.20 -0.49 -34.06
CA LEU A 443 -1.42 0.28 -34.29
C LEU A 443 -2.46 0.03 -33.20
N ALA A 444 -2.63 -1.24 -32.82
CA ALA A 444 -3.54 -1.62 -31.73
C ALA A 444 -3.16 -0.92 -30.41
N ASP A 445 -1.86 -0.86 -30.08
CA ASP A 445 -1.37 -0.17 -28.90
C ASP A 445 -1.62 1.34 -28.96
N LEU A 446 -1.39 2.01 -30.11
CA LEU A 446 -1.69 3.45 -30.24
C LEU A 446 -3.19 3.75 -30.12
N GLN A 447 -4.05 2.93 -30.73
CA GLN A 447 -5.51 3.08 -30.62
C GLN A 447 -5.96 2.95 -29.16
N GLN A 448 -5.40 1.98 -28.46
CA GLN A 448 -5.66 1.76 -27.05
C GLN A 448 -5.19 2.93 -26.18
N SER A 449 -3.99 3.45 -26.45
CA SER A 449 -3.42 4.64 -25.81
C SER A 449 -4.31 5.86 -26.01
N ALA A 450 -4.78 6.12 -27.24
CA ALA A 450 -5.69 7.23 -27.53
C ALA A 450 -7.02 7.10 -26.75
N LYS A 451 -7.64 5.91 -26.75
CA LYS A 451 -8.87 5.66 -25.97
C LYS A 451 -8.67 5.95 -24.48
N LEU A 452 -7.51 5.60 -23.91
CA LEU A 452 -7.20 5.88 -22.51
C LEU A 452 -6.98 7.37 -22.24
N TYR A 453 -6.20 8.07 -23.08
CA TYR A 453 -6.00 9.51 -22.93
C TYR A 453 -7.31 10.29 -23.01
N GLN A 454 -8.23 9.87 -23.89
CA GLN A 454 -9.57 10.46 -23.97
C GLN A 454 -10.36 10.25 -22.67
N GLN A 455 -10.37 9.03 -22.12
CA GLN A 455 -11.03 8.71 -20.84
C GLN A 455 -10.44 9.47 -19.65
N GLN A 456 -9.16 9.81 -19.74
CA GLN A 456 -8.43 10.59 -18.73
C GLN A 456 -8.56 12.10 -18.92
N SER A 457 -9.35 12.55 -19.90
CA SER A 457 -9.48 13.96 -20.28
C SER A 457 -8.15 14.63 -20.63
N ASN A 458 -7.17 13.85 -21.10
CA ASN A 458 -5.86 14.35 -21.53
C ASN A 458 -5.89 14.66 -23.04
N ALA A 459 -6.50 15.79 -23.39
CA ALA A 459 -6.72 16.20 -24.78
C ALA A 459 -5.42 16.37 -25.58
N GLU A 460 -4.35 16.87 -24.95
CA GLU A 460 -3.07 17.08 -25.61
C GLU A 460 -2.44 15.75 -26.07
N GLN A 461 -2.32 14.77 -25.17
CA GLN A 461 -1.73 13.48 -25.49
C GLN A 461 -2.64 12.66 -26.40
N TYR A 462 -3.97 12.80 -26.26
CA TYR A 462 -4.92 12.22 -27.19
C TYR A 462 -4.66 12.71 -28.62
N GLN A 463 -4.59 14.04 -28.82
CA GLN A 463 -4.39 14.62 -30.14
C GLN A 463 -3.04 14.20 -30.75
N LYS A 464 -1.96 14.21 -29.94
CA LYS A 464 -0.64 13.70 -30.37
C LYS A 464 -0.71 12.24 -30.82
N THR A 465 -1.46 11.40 -30.10
CA THR A 465 -1.61 9.98 -30.43
C THR A 465 -2.43 9.77 -31.70
N ILE A 466 -3.51 10.53 -31.92
CA ILE A 466 -4.32 10.47 -33.15
C ILE A 466 -3.50 10.87 -34.39
N VAL A 467 -2.68 11.92 -34.29
CA VAL A 467 -1.79 12.33 -35.38
C VAL A 467 -0.82 11.20 -35.74
N ARG A 468 -0.22 10.54 -34.74
CA ARG A 468 0.67 9.39 -34.95
C ARG A 468 -0.05 8.22 -35.64
N ILE A 469 -1.29 7.91 -35.25
CA ILE A 469 -2.10 6.89 -35.92
C ILE A 469 -2.29 7.23 -37.40
N GLY A 470 -2.66 8.48 -37.71
CA GLY A 470 -2.87 8.92 -39.09
C GLY A 470 -1.60 8.88 -39.95
N GLN A 471 -0.44 9.26 -39.37
CA GLN A 471 0.86 9.16 -40.05
C GLN A 471 1.20 7.71 -40.41
N TRP A 472 0.99 6.77 -39.48
CA TRP A 472 1.26 5.36 -39.70
C TRP A 472 0.33 4.72 -40.73
N GLN A 473 -0.96 5.06 -40.70
CA GLN A 473 -1.92 4.58 -41.70
C GLN A 473 -1.55 5.04 -43.12
N LYS A 474 -1.04 6.26 -43.27
CA LYS A 474 -0.53 6.77 -44.57
C LYS A 474 0.73 6.04 -45.02
N LEU A 475 1.68 5.76 -44.13
CA LEU A 475 2.89 5.00 -44.45
C LEU A 475 2.58 3.56 -44.88
N ASN A 476 1.63 2.90 -44.22
CA ASN A 476 1.20 1.54 -44.59
C ASN A 476 0.61 1.46 -46.00
N LYS A 477 -0.17 2.45 -46.41
CA LYS A 477 -0.75 2.52 -47.76
C LYS A 477 0.30 2.68 -48.87
N LYS A 478 1.47 3.28 -48.56
CA LYS A 478 2.56 3.49 -49.53
C LYS A 478 3.51 2.31 -49.70
N THR A 479 3.52 1.36 -48.76
CA THR A 479 4.41 0.19 -48.80
C THR A 479 3.70 -1.10 -49.20
N GLY A 480 2.39 -1.05 -49.45
CA GLY A 480 1.56 -2.17 -49.89
C GLY A 480 1.12 -2.07 -51.35
N SER A 481 1.80 -1.23 -52.14
CA SER A 481 1.64 -1.06 -53.58
C SER A 481 2.88 -1.53 -54.31
#